data_AF-A0AAV4HTB6-F1
#
_entry.id   AF-A0AAV4HTB6-F1
#
_cell.length_a   1.000
_cell.length_b   1.000
_cell.length_c   1.000
_cell.angle_alpha   90.00
_cell.angle_beta   90.00
_cell.angle_gamma   90.00
#
_symmetry.space_group_name_H-M   'P 1'
#
loop_
_entity.id
_entity.type
_entity.pdbx_description
1 polymer ?
#
loop_
_entity_poly.entity_id
_entity_poly.type
_entity_poly.pdbx_seq_one_letter_code
_entity_poly.pdbx_strand_id
1 'polypeptide(L)'
;MSSFTGPQLFDIRFQGERIIYELSLAEIAQSPLFVGRSVFSSLGSKALVPGADCPDTATLIPITVWNQHGEEPGEYASAFCMFEHNNGYPLSRHLSYAKPDGYYSGMQDSVLILRFDCAETASFLLNQYRRITQVDMLNSVLKLDS
;
A
#
# COMPACT_ATOMS: atom_id res chain seq x y z
N MET A 1 -6.64 -10.97 2.31
CA MET A 1 -6.17 -10.71 0.94
C MET A 1 -6.70 -11.82 0.05
N SER A 2 -7.21 -11.49 -1.13
CA SER A 2 -7.62 -12.49 -2.14
C SER A 2 -6.42 -12.87 -2.99
N SER A 3 -6.25 -14.16 -3.30
CA SER A 3 -5.16 -14.63 -4.16
C SER A 3 -5.27 -14.15 -5.61
N PHE A 4 -6.45 -13.65 -6.02
CA PHE A 4 -6.72 -13.19 -7.39
C PHE A 4 -6.86 -11.68 -7.47
N THR A 5 -7.64 -11.08 -6.57
CA THR A 5 -7.92 -9.63 -6.59
C THR A 5 -6.96 -8.85 -5.68
N GLY A 6 -6.09 -9.52 -4.93
CA GLY A 6 -5.06 -8.88 -4.13
C GLY A 6 -5.60 -8.24 -2.84
N PRO A 7 -5.04 -7.10 -2.41
CA PRO A 7 -5.35 -6.50 -1.12
C PRO A 7 -6.71 -5.76 -1.14
N GLN A 8 -7.42 -5.85 -0.01
CA GLN A 8 -8.75 -5.31 0.17
C GLN A 8 -8.88 -4.76 1.60
N LEU A 9 -9.51 -3.59 1.73
CA LEU A 9 -9.84 -2.95 2.99
C LEU A 9 -11.36 -2.83 3.12
N PHE A 10 -11.87 -3.13 4.30
CA PHE A 10 -13.30 -3.09 4.59
C PHE A 10 -13.57 -2.21 5.80
N ASP A 11 -14.78 -1.65 5.85
CA ASP A 11 -15.27 -0.88 7.00
C ASP A 11 -14.31 0.25 7.43
N ILE A 12 -13.89 1.06 6.47
CA ILE A 12 -13.00 2.19 6.73
C ILE A 12 -13.81 3.28 7.41
N ARG A 13 -13.41 3.63 8.63
CA ARG A 13 -14.07 4.63 9.47
C ARG A 13 -13.14 5.76 9.86
N PHE A 14 -13.68 6.95 9.93
CA PHE A 14 -13.02 8.13 10.48
C PHE A 14 -13.87 8.68 11.62
N GLN A 15 -13.25 8.90 12.78
CA GLN A 15 -13.96 9.38 13.98
C GLN A 15 -15.21 8.55 14.35
N GLY A 16 -15.20 7.25 14.06
CA GLY A 16 -16.29 6.32 14.33
C GLY A 16 -17.37 6.23 13.24
N GLU A 17 -17.37 7.12 12.25
CA GLU A 17 -18.28 7.12 11.11
C GLU A 17 -17.67 6.38 9.92
N ARG A 18 -18.47 5.57 9.21
CA ARG A 18 -18.02 4.84 8.01
C ARG A 18 -17.98 5.75 6.81
N ILE A 19 -16.81 5.86 6.18
CA ILE A 19 -16.62 6.61 4.92
C ILE A 19 -16.63 5.66 3.73
N ILE A 20 -15.96 4.50 3.83
CA ILE A 20 -15.85 3.53 2.73
C ILE A 20 -16.24 2.14 3.21
N TYR A 21 -17.14 1.49 2.48
CA TYR A 21 -17.52 0.10 2.75
C TYR A 21 -16.42 -0.88 2.37
N GLU A 22 -15.92 -0.77 1.13
CA GLU A 22 -14.86 -1.61 0.58
C GLU A 22 -13.95 -0.77 -0.33
N LEU A 23 -12.65 -0.93 -0.15
CA LEU A 23 -11.60 -0.45 -1.05
C LEU A 23 -10.73 -1.63 -1.44
N SER A 24 -10.83 -2.08 -2.69
CA SER A 24 -10.16 -3.29 -3.19
C SER A 24 -9.38 -3.00 -4.47
N LEU A 25 -8.24 -3.65 -4.63
CA LEU A 25 -7.61 -3.75 -5.94
C LEU A 25 -8.50 -4.60 -6.88
N ALA A 26 -8.75 -4.10 -8.08
CA ALA A 26 -9.58 -4.80 -9.07
C ALA A 26 -8.73 -5.63 -10.04
N GLU A 27 -7.84 -4.97 -10.79
CA GLU A 27 -6.97 -5.62 -11.78
C GLU A 27 -5.69 -4.79 -11.99
N ILE A 28 -4.58 -5.46 -12.30
CA ILE A 28 -3.37 -4.83 -12.79
C ILE A 28 -3.28 -5.11 -14.29
N ALA A 29 -3.46 -4.08 -15.11
CA ALA A 29 -3.36 -4.22 -16.55
C ALA A 29 -1.90 -4.38 -17.00
N GLN A 30 -1.58 -5.47 -17.69
CA GLN A 30 -0.29 -5.67 -18.33
C GLN A 30 -0.26 -5.02 -19.73
N SER A 31 0.92 -4.60 -20.19
CA SER A 31 1.07 -3.94 -21.48
C SER A 31 0.67 -4.86 -22.66
N PRO A 32 0.11 -4.31 -23.75
CA PRO A 32 -0.42 -5.09 -24.88
C PRO A 32 0.65 -5.86 -25.68
N LEU A 33 1.93 -5.83 -25.28
CA LEU A 33 2.98 -6.64 -25.89
C LEU A 33 2.94 -8.12 -25.43
N PHE A 34 2.09 -8.46 -24.46
CA PHE A 34 1.96 -9.81 -23.90
C PHE A 34 0.68 -10.54 -24.37
N VAL A 35 0.28 -10.34 -25.62
CA VAL A 35 -0.81 -11.12 -26.26
C VAL A 35 -0.40 -12.60 -26.31
N GLY A 36 -0.91 -13.40 -25.39
CA GLY A 36 -0.68 -14.85 -25.34
C GLY A 36 -0.41 -15.42 -23.95
N ARG A 37 -0.18 -14.59 -22.93
CA ARG A 37 -0.15 -15.03 -21.52
C ARG A 37 -1.47 -14.67 -20.84
N SER A 38 -2.03 -15.64 -20.12
CA SER A 38 -3.32 -15.56 -19.45
C SER A 38 -3.46 -14.26 -18.64
N VAL A 39 -4.55 -13.54 -18.92
CA VAL A 39 -4.99 -12.24 -18.36
C VAL A 39 -5.24 -12.29 -16.83
N PHE A 40 -5.05 -13.46 -16.20
CA PHE A 40 -5.32 -13.68 -14.78
C PHE A 40 -4.10 -14.36 -14.14
N SER A 41 -3.09 -13.58 -13.76
CA SER A 41 -2.05 -14.08 -12.85
C SER A 41 -2.53 -13.86 -11.43
N SER A 42 -2.46 -14.91 -10.59
CA SER A 42 -2.71 -14.76 -9.15
C SER A 42 -1.75 -13.72 -8.58
N LEU A 43 -2.27 -12.69 -7.92
CA LEU A 43 -1.46 -11.68 -7.25
C LEU A 43 -0.82 -12.32 -6.01
N GLY A 44 0.41 -12.80 -6.17
CA GLY A 44 1.21 -13.34 -5.08
C GLY A 44 1.83 -12.22 -4.25
N SER A 45 1.83 -12.38 -2.92
CA SER A 45 2.57 -11.47 -2.04
C SER A 45 4.05 -11.79 -2.06
N LYS A 46 4.89 -10.76 -2.07
CA LYS A 46 6.33 -10.89 -1.81
C LYS A 46 6.64 -10.44 -0.38
N ALA A 47 7.64 -11.05 0.23
CA ALA A 47 8.15 -10.59 1.52
C ALA A 47 8.78 -9.18 1.36
N LEU A 48 8.22 -8.19 2.05
CA LEU A 48 8.77 -6.85 2.13
C LEU A 48 10.03 -6.85 3.01
N VAL A 49 11.01 -6.04 2.60
CA VAL A 49 12.30 -5.90 3.29
C VAL A 49 12.30 -4.61 4.13
N PRO A 50 12.38 -4.70 5.46
CA PRO A 50 12.58 -3.53 6.33
C PRO A 50 13.83 -2.75 5.94
N GLY A 51 13.73 -1.43 5.92
CA GLY A 51 14.79 -0.50 5.52
C GLY A 51 14.86 -0.24 4.02
N ALA A 52 14.29 -1.13 3.18
CA ALA A 52 14.25 -0.96 1.72
C ALA A 52 12.84 -0.64 1.22
N ASP A 53 11.87 -1.54 1.47
CA ASP A 53 10.48 -1.38 1.02
C ASP A 53 9.65 -0.57 2.01
N CYS A 54 10.00 -0.64 3.30
CA CYS A 54 9.32 0.04 4.40
C CYS A 54 10.34 0.54 5.42
N PRO A 55 10.01 1.53 6.27
CA PRO A 55 10.89 1.94 7.37
C PRO A 55 11.22 0.77 8.31
N ASP A 56 12.38 0.81 8.98
CA ASP A 56 12.77 -0.21 9.98
C ASP A 56 11.80 -0.27 11.17
N THR A 57 11.10 0.84 11.45
CA THR A 57 10.10 0.95 12.50
C THR A 57 8.70 0.51 12.07
N ALA A 58 8.55 0.00 10.85
CA ALA A 58 7.24 -0.44 10.34
C ALA A 58 6.78 -1.73 11.03
N THR A 59 5.46 -1.85 11.20
CA THR A 59 4.85 -3.10 11.66
C THR A 59 4.65 -4.00 10.44
N LEU A 60 5.31 -5.17 10.44
CA LEU A 60 5.11 -6.19 9.41
C LEU A 60 3.91 -7.06 9.77
N ILE A 61 3.04 -7.30 8.78
CA ILE A 61 1.83 -8.08 8.97
C ILE A 61 1.94 -9.32 8.08
N PRO A 62 1.94 -10.54 8.66
CA PRO A 62 1.98 -11.77 7.90
C PRO A 62 0.62 -12.07 7.27
N ILE A 63 0.63 -12.80 6.15
CA ILE A 63 -0.59 -13.44 5.62
C ILE A 63 -0.36 -14.91 5.37
N THR A 64 -1.43 -15.67 5.48
CA THR A 64 -1.45 -17.09 5.13
C THR A 64 -2.31 -17.25 3.87
N VAL A 65 -1.75 -17.84 2.83
CA VAL A 65 -2.48 -18.11 1.58
C VAL A 65 -2.26 -19.55 1.16
N TRP A 66 -3.29 -20.14 0.56
CA TRP A 66 -3.17 -21.47 -0.03
C TRP A 66 -2.37 -21.36 -1.32
N ASN A 67 -1.24 -22.05 -1.38
CA ASN A 67 -0.44 -22.11 -2.59
C ASN A 67 -0.93 -23.27 -3.47
N GLN A 68 -0.80 -23.11 -4.77
CA GLN A 68 -1.16 -24.13 -5.77
C GLN A 68 -0.19 -25.31 -5.84
N HIS A 69 0.90 -25.30 -5.04
CA HIS A 69 1.99 -26.27 -5.11
C HIS A 69 2.24 -27.00 -3.79
N GLY A 70 1.61 -26.56 -2.69
CA GLY A 70 1.72 -27.20 -1.38
C GLY A 70 0.37 -27.78 -0.97
N GLU A 71 0.42 -28.90 -0.25
CA GLU A 71 -0.76 -29.46 0.43
C GLU A 71 -1.12 -28.65 1.70
N GLU A 72 -0.23 -27.76 2.13
CA GLU A 72 -0.37 -26.92 3.31
C GLU A 72 -0.38 -25.42 2.96
N PRO A 73 -1.06 -24.60 3.76
CA PRO A 73 -1.07 -23.15 3.57
C PRO A 73 0.33 -22.56 3.79
N GLY A 74 0.78 -21.72 2.86
CA GLY A 74 2.04 -21.00 2.98
C GLY A 74 1.85 -19.71 3.77
N GLU A 75 2.75 -19.44 4.71
CA GLU A 75 2.82 -18.16 5.42
C GLU A 75 3.84 -17.22 4.76
N TYR A 76 3.39 -16.02 4.45
CA TYR A 76 4.23 -14.91 4.01
C TYR A 76 4.40 -13.96 5.20
N ALA A 77 5.51 -14.12 5.93
CA ALA A 77 5.76 -13.45 7.20
C ALA A 77 5.77 -11.90 7.13
N SER A 78 6.05 -11.34 5.94
CA SER A 78 6.18 -9.90 5.74
C SER A 78 5.41 -9.49 4.49
N ALA A 79 4.12 -9.80 4.45
CA ALA A 79 3.29 -9.59 3.27
C ALA A 79 2.73 -8.16 3.15
N PHE A 80 2.50 -7.50 4.29
CA PHE A 80 2.18 -6.08 4.35
C PHE A 80 3.11 -5.39 5.34
N CYS A 81 3.28 -4.08 5.16
CA CYS A 81 3.84 -3.23 6.20
C CYS A 81 2.93 -2.04 6.48
N MET A 82 2.84 -1.68 7.76
CA MET A 82 2.05 -0.55 8.24
C MET A 82 2.95 0.41 9.02
N PHE A 83 2.92 1.69 8.65
CA PHE A 83 3.74 2.71 9.28
C PHE A 83 3.14 4.11 9.12
N GLU A 84 3.44 4.97 10.08
CA GLU A 84 3.18 6.41 9.97
C GLU A 84 4.34 7.06 9.20
N HIS A 85 4.00 7.89 8.22
CA HIS A 85 4.95 8.57 7.37
C HIS A 85 4.73 10.08 7.46
N ASN A 86 5.79 10.79 7.79
CA ASN A 86 5.82 12.24 7.76
C ASN A 86 6.23 12.71 6.37
N ASN A 87 5.34 13.42 5.67
CA ASN A 87 5.59 13.85 4.30
C ASN A 87 6.65 14.95 4.18
N GLY A 88 7.14 15.48 5.32
CA GLY A 88 8.20 16.49 5.37
C GLY A 88 7.74 17.92 5.11
N TYR A 89 6.43 18.14 4.93
CA TYR A 89 5.81 19.45 4.80
C TYR A 89 4.62 19.59 5.77
N PRO A 90 4.21 20.83 6.15
CA PRO A 90 3.09 21.01 7.05
C PRO A 90 1.76 20.75 6.33
N LEU A 91 0.81 20.11 7.03
CA LEU A 91 -0.57 19.95 6.58
C LEU A 91 -1.28 21.31 6.50
N SER A 92 -1.10 22.11 7.54
CA SER A 92 -1.62 23.48 7.61
C SER A 92 -0.60 24.37 8.30
N ARG A 93 -0.46 25.60 7.81
CA ARG A 93 0.34 26.64 8.47
C ARG A 93 -0.34 27.98 8.30
N HIS A 94 -0.41 28.75 9.39
CA HIS A 94 -0.94 30.10 9.39
C HIS A 94 -0.08 31.00 10.26
N LEU A 95 0.19 32.21 9.76
CA LEU A 95 1.00 33.21 10.43
C LEU A 95 0.26 34.54 10.34
N SER A 96 -0.13 35.08 11.50
CA SER A 96 -0.80 36.38 11.60
C SER A 96 0.11 37.41 12.23
N TYR A 97 0.17 38.59 11.61
CA TYR A 97 0.92 39.75 12.09
C TYR A 97 0.00 40.90 12.57
N ALA A 98 -1.32 40.67 12.67
CA ALA A 98 -2.30 41.73 12.91
C ALA A 98 -2.51 42.03 14.42
N LYS A 99 -1.79 43.06 14.93
CA LYS A 99 -1.84 43.72 16.28
C LYS A 99 -1.44 42.84 17.48
N PRO A 100 -1.07 43.46 18.63
CA PRO A 100 0.30 43.46 19.19
C PRO A 100 0.96 42.08 19.38
N ASP A 101 0.16 41.01 19.42
CA ASP A 101 0.56 39.63 19.66
C ASP A 101 0.29 38.81 18.39
N GLY A 102 1.22 38.89 17.44
CA GLY A 102 1.21 37.99 16.28
C GLY A 102 1.27 36.52 16.74
N TYR A 103 0.64 35.61 16.00
CA TYR A 103 0.65 34.19 16.32
C TYR A 103 1.02 33.33 15.11
N TYR A 104 1.71 32.24 15.39
CA TYR A 104 2.00 31.18 14.45
C TYR A 104 1.26 29.91 14.87
N SER A 105 0.58 29.29 13.91
CA SER A 105 -0.04 27.97 14.08
C SER A 105 0.38 27.08 12.93
N GLY A 106 0.73 25.83 13.23
CA GLY A 106 1.17 24.86 12.25
C GLY A 106 0.87 23.45 12.70
N MET A 107 0.52 22.59 11.74
CA MET A 107 0.30 21.17 11.92
C MET A 107 1.12 20.42 10.88
N GLN A 108 1.87 19.42 11.32
CA GLN A 108 2.69 18.59 10.44
C GLN A 108 1.84 17.58 9.67
N ASP A 109 2.15 17.34 8.40
CA ASP A 109 1.47 16.32 7.59
C ASP A 109 2.06 14.93 7.87
N SER A 110 1.30 14.11 8.58
CA SER A 110 1.64 12.71 8.86
C SER A 110 0.50 11.81 8.39
N VAL A 111 0.85 10.78 7.62
CA VAL A 111 -0.10 9.86 6.99
C VAL A 111 0.15 8.43 7.44
N LEU A 112 -0.91 7.66 7.64
CA LEU A 112 -0.80 6.21 7.87
C LEU A 112 -0.74 5.49 6.52
N ILE A 113 0.28 4.67 6.31
CA ILE A 113 0.48 3.89 5.08
C ILE A 113 0.34 2.41 5.41
N LEU A 114 -0.52 1.73 4.65
CA LEU A 114 -0.53 0.28 4.53
C LEU A 114 -0.06 -0.06 3.11
N ARG A 115 1.06 -0.78 3.04
CA ARG A 115 1.76 -1.10 1.79
C ARG A 115 1.83 -2.59 1.58
N PHE A 116 1.74 -2.96 0.31
CA PHE A 116 1.85 -4.32 -0.19
C PHE A 116 2.78 -4.35 -1.41
N ASP A 117 3.57 -5.42 -1.54
CA ASP A 117 4.34 -5.71 -2.75
C ASP A 117 3.81 -6.98 -3.43
N CYS A 118 3.49 -6.85 -4.72
CA CYS A 118 3.02 -7.94 -5.55
C CYS A 118 4.19 -8.56 -6.34
N ALA A 119 4.35 -9.87 -6.24
CA ALA A 119 5.25 -10.61 -7.11
C ALA A 119 4.53 -11.03 -8.40
N GLU A 120 4.78 -10.34 -9.51
CA GLU A 120 4.49 -10.91 -10.84
C GLU A 120 5.65 -11.80 -11.30
N THR A 121 5.35 -13.06 -11.64
CA THR A 121 6.28 -13.88 -12.42
C THR A 121 6.16 -13.49 -13.90
N ALA A 122 6.76 -12.36 -14.29
CA ALA A 122 7.15 -12.14 -15.68
C ALA A 122 8.31 -13.10 -16.01
N SER A 123 8.02 -14.39 -16.11
CA SER A 123 8.98 -15.42 -16.48
C SER A 123 9.14 -15.46 -18.00
N PHE A 124 10.40 -15.44 -18.43
CA PHE A 124 10.93 -15.62 -19.78
C PHE A 124 10.96 -14.38 -20.70
N LEU A 125 12.20 -13.97 -20.96
CA LEU A 125 12.69 -13.07 -22.03
C LEU A 125 12.76 -11.58 -21.75
N LEU A 126 13.28 -11.17 -20.59
CA LEU A 126 14.22 -10.04 -20.55
C LEU A 126 15.07 -10.13 -19.29
N ASN A 127 16.36 -10.31 -19.50
CA ASN A 127 17.37 -10.00 -18.49
C ASN A 127 17.09 -8.60 -17.91
N GLN A 128 17.18 -8.50 -16.58
CA GLN A 128 17.53 -7.28 -15.84
C GLN A 128 16.42 -6.38 -15.25
N TYR A 129 15.12 -6.63 -15.42
CA TYR A 129 14.11 -5.82 -14.70
C TYR A 129 12.97 -6.67 -14.12
N ARG A 130 13.14 -7.18 -12.89
CA ARG A 130 11.98 -7.51 -12.03
C ARG A 130 11.31 -6.17 -11.70
N ARG A 131 10.17 -5.89 -12.33
CA ARG A 131 9.41 -4.68 -12.02
C ARG A 131 8.54 -4.97 -10.78
N ILE A 132 8.96 -4.41 -9.65
CA ILE A 132 8.21 -4.42 -8.39
C ILE A 132 7.10 -3.37 -8.53
N THR A 133 5.84 -3.74 -8.33
CA THR A 133 4.69 -2.83 -8.33
C THR A 133 4.24 -2.60 -6.89
N GLN A 134 4.61 -1.44 -6.34
CA GLN A 134 4.20 -1.03 -5.00
C GLN A 134 2.80 -0.44 -5.03
N VAL A 135 1.91 -0.90 -4.13
CA VAL A 135 0.55 -0.37 -3.99
C VAL A 135 0.35 0.15 -2.57
N ASP A 136 0.11 1.46 -2.44
CA ASP A 136 -0.16 2.15 -1.18
C ASP A 136 -1.68 2.41 -1.05
N MET A 137 -2.38 1.61 -0.22
CA MET A 137 -3.85 1.69 -0.16
C MET A 137 -4.36 2.84 0.72
N LEU A 138 -3.69 3.17 1.83
CA LEU A 138 -4.17 4.17 2.78
C LEU A 138 -3.78 5.62 2.44
N ASN A 139 -2.68 5.83 1.71
CA ASN A 139 -2.29 7.17 1.25
C ASN A 139 -3.33 7.76 0.28
N SER A 140 -4.04 6.89 -0.45
CA SER A 140 -5.10 7.27 -1.39
C SER A 140 -6.38 7.72 -0.68
N VAL A 141 -6.67 7.21 0.52
CA VAL A 141 -7.89 7.53 1.27
C VAL A 141 -7.74 8.86 2.01
N LEU A 142 -6.61 9.08 2.68
CA LEU A 142 -6.39 10.30 3.48
C LEU A 142 -6.20 11.57 2.62
N LYS A 143 -5.78 11.43 1.35
CA LYS A 143 -5.69 12.55 0.40
C LYS A 143 -7.03 12.99 -0.19
N LEU A 144 -8.08 12.19 -0.07
CA LEU A 144 -9.40 12.55 -0.62
C LEU A 144 -10.14 13.56 0.28
N ASP A 145 -9.74 13.69 1.55
CA ASP A 145 -10.42 14.50 2.57
C ASP A 145 -9.66 15.78 2.99
N SER A 146 -8.60 16.17 2.25
CA SER A 146 -7.83 17.41 2.47
C SER A 146 -8.17 18.53 1.50
#